data_AF-A0A662J3I6-F1
#
_entry.id   AF-A0A662J3I6-F1
#
_cell.length_a   1.000
_cell.length_b   1.000
_cell.length_c   1.000
_cell.angle_alpha   90.00
_cell.angle_beta   90.00
_cell.angle_gamma   90.00
#
_symmetry.space_group_name_H-M   'P 1'
#
loop_
_entity.id
_entity.type
_entity.pdbx_description
1 polymer ?
#
loop_
_entity_poly.entity_id
_entity_poly.type
_entity_poly.pdbx_seq_one_letter_code
_entity_poly.pdbx_strand_id
1 'polypeptide(L)' 'MLLEAAPNYAAKPIEALTKLKAGMLSAVAQAHPDGRKIRVTVFVDLTETRIPLSQVMDELRRVEGVVKV' A
#
# COMPACT_ATOMS: atom_id res chain seq x y z
N MET A 1 3.96 4.35 2.69
CA MET A 1 2.56 4.75 2.47
C MET A 1 1.91 5.26 3.75
N LEU A 2 1.04 6.26 3.63
CA LEU A 2 0.25 6.87 4.69
C LEU A 2 -1.23 6.80 4.29
N LEU A 3 -2.05 6.28 5.17
CA LEU A 3 -3.47 6.00 4.96
C LEU A 3 -4.33 6.78 5.95
N GLU A 4 -5.57 7.09 5.58
CA GLU A 4 -6.60 7.48 6.55
C GLU A 4 -6.96 6.29 7.44
N ALA A 5 -7.19 6.55 8.73
CA ALA A 5 -7.62 5.54 9.68
C ALA A 5 -9.10 5.22 9.44
N ALA A 6 -9.35 4.09 8.77
CA ALA A 6 -10.67 3.56 8.51
C ALA A 6 -10.70 2.06 8.81
N PRO A 7 -11.88 1.46 9.07
CA PRO A 7 -12.02 0.02 9.08
C PRO A 7 -11.45 -0.56 7.77
N ASN A 8 -10.66 -1.63 7.88
CA ASN A 8 -10.03 -2.30 6.74
C ASN A 8 -9.11 -1.41 5.88
N TYR A 9 -8.48 -0.39 6.48
CA TYR A 9 -7.53 0.52 5.79
C TYR A 9 -6.47 -0.21 4.94
N ALA A 10 -6.06 -1.41 5.34
CA ALA A 10 -5.03 -2.19 4.65
C ALA A 10 -5.57 -3.02 3.47
N ALA A 11 -6.88 -3.29 3.39
CA ALA A 11 -7.44 -4.21 2.41
C ALA A 11 -7.26 -3.70 0.97
N LYS A 12 -7.71 -2.46 0.68
CA LYS A 12 -7.68 -1.91 -0.68
C LYS A 12 -6.24 -1.78 -1.24
N PRO A 13 -5.24 -1.30 -0.48
CA PRO A 13 -3.86 -1.27 -0.99
C PRO A 13 -3.28 -2.67 -1.26
N ILE A 14 -3.59 -3.66 -0.41
CA ILE A 14 -3.14 -5.05 -0.61
C ILE A 14 -3.79 -5.65 -1.87
N GLU A 15 -5.08 -5.40 -2.10
CA GLU A 15 -5.78 -5.81 -3.31
C GLU A 15 -5.14 -5.20 -4.57
N ALA A 16 -4.79 -3.91 -4.53
CA ALA A 16 -4.10 -3.24 -5.64
C ALA A 16 -2.75 -3.89 -5.94
N LEU A 17 -1.93 -4.16 -4.93
CA LEU A 17 -0.64 -4.86 -5.08
C LEU A 17 -0.83 -6.28 -5.66
N THR A 18 -1.85 -6.99 -5.18
CA THR A 18 -2.17 -8.34 -5.65
C THR A 18 -2.57 -8.36 -7.12
N LYS A 19 -3.38 -7.39 -7.59
CA LYS A 19 -3.76 -7.24 -9.00
C LYS A 19 -2.54 -7.02 -9.91
N LEU A 20 -1.51 -6.35 -9.40
CA LEU A 20 -0.27 -6.10 -10.12
C LEU A 20 0.69 -7.30 -10.10
N LYS A 21 0.33 -8.41 -9.47
CA LYS A 21 1.19 -9.57 -9.24
C LYS A 21 2.50 -9.21 -8.50
N ALA A 22 2.50 -8.13 -7.73
CA ALA A 22 3.58 -7.80 -6.83
C ALA A 22 3.48 -8.75 -5.62
N GLY A 23 4.47 -9.62 -5.44
CA GLY A 23 4.49 -10.55 -4.32
C GLY A 23 4.70 -9.77 -3.03
N MET A 24 3.71 -9.73 -2.14
CA MET A 24 3.89 -9.06 -0.85
C MET A 24 4.64 -10.00 0.09
N LEU A 25 5.81 -9.56 0.56
CA LEU A 25 6.64 -10.30 1.51
C LEU A 25 6.19 -10.03 2.96
N SER A 26 5.96 -8.76 3.28
CA SER A 26 5.44 -8.35 4.59
C SER A 26 4.83 -6.95 4.55
N ALA A 27 4.01 -6.65 5.55
CA ALA A 27 3.46 -5.31 5.76
C ALA A 27 3.48 -4.96 7.25
N VAL A 28 3.94 -3.75 7.55
CA VAL A 28 3.96 -3.20 8.91
C VAL A 28 3.05 -1.98 8.94
N ALA A 29 2.06 -2.01 9.82
CA ALA A 29 1.15 -0.89 10.06
C ALA A 29 1.43 -0.27 11.43
N GLN A 30 1.51 1.05 11.47
CA GLN A 30 1.74 1.83 12.68
C GLN A 30 0.72 2.96 12.74
N ALA A 31 0.04 3.10 13.87
CA ALA A 31 -0.81 4.26 14.10
C ALA A 31 0.04 5.54 14.05
N HIS A 32 -0.46 6.55 13.34
CA HIS A 32 0.18 7.86 13.32
C HIS A 32 -0.18 8.61 14.62
N PRO A 33 0.71 9.47 15.16
CA PRO A 33 0.45 10.19 16.42
C PRO A 33 -0.79 11.08 16.43
N ASP A 34 -1.29 11.51 15.27
CA ASP A 34 -2.53 12.29 15.14
C ASP A 34 -3.81 11.45 15.31
N GLY A 35 -3.69 10.12 15.42
CA GLY A 35 -4.78 9.17 15.63
C GLY A 35 -5.74 9.00 14.44
N ARG A 36 -5.56 9.79 13.38
CA ARG A 36 -6.42 9.78 12.19
C ARG A 36 -5.77 9.12 10.99
N LYS A 37 -4.48 8.82 11.09
CA LYS A 37 -3.73 8.20 9.99
C LYS A 37 -3.02 6.94 10.45
N ILE A 38 -2.69 6.11 9.47
CA ILE A 38 -1.91 4.89 9.67
C ILE A 38 -0.78 4.90 8.67
N ARG A 39 0.44 4.76 9.16
CA ARG A 39 1.62 4.58 8.34
C ARG A 39 1.78 3.09 8.04
N VAL A 40 1.84 2.76 6.75
CA VAL A 40 2.06 1.40 6.28
C VAL A 40 3.34 1.35 5.46
N THR A 41 4.22 0.43 5.86
CA THR A 41 5.40 0.04 5.11
C THR A 41 5.16 -1.35 4.55
N VAL A 42 5.23 -1.49 3.23
CA VAL A 42 5.04 -2.77 2.54
C VAL A 42 6.36 -3.17 1.89
N PHE A 43 6.77 -4.41 2.12
CA PHE A 43 7.90 -5.02 1.46
C PHE A 43 7.36 -5.91 0.34
N VAL A 44 7.77 -5.61 -0.88
CA VAL A 44 7.31 -6.31 -2.09
C VAL A 44 8.49 -6.94 -2.81
N ASP A 45 8.27 -8.13 -3.33
CA ASP A 45 9.11 -8.78 -4.32
C ASP A 45 8.56 -8.46 -5.71
N LEU A 46 9.41 -7.83 -6.53
CA LEU A 46 9.09 -7.45 -7.90
C LEU A 46 9.87 -8.30 -8.92
N THR A 47 10.63 -9.31 -8.48
CA THR A 47 11.49 -10.13 -9.36
C THR A 47 10.73 -10.74 -10.52
N GLU A 48 9.53 -11.25 -10.25
CA GLU A 48 8.66 -11.88 -11.25
C GLU A 48 7.68 -10.90 -11.91
N THR A 49 7.68 -9.64 -11.47
CA THR A 49 6.78 -8.61 -11.98
C THR A 49 7.38 -7.91 -13.19
N ARG A 50 6.61 -7.84 -14.28
CA ARG A 50 6.97 -7.11 -15.52
C ARG A 50 6.58 -5.63 -15.49
N ILE A 51 6.02 -5.17 -14.37
CA ILE A 51 5.46 -3.84 -14.18
C ILE A 51 6.53 -2.95 -13.52
N PRO A 52 6.83 -1.75 -14.07
CA PRO A 52 7.76 -0.83 -13.43
C PRO A 52 7.28 -0.39 -12.04
N LEU A 53 8.22 -0.20 -11.10
CA LEU A 53 7.90 0.31 -9.76
C LEU A 53 7.09 1.62 -9.81
N SER A 54 7.37 2.51 -10.75
CA SER A 54 6.59 3.75 -10.92
C SER A 54 5.10 3.50 -11.15
N GLN A 55 4.75 2.50 -11.96
CA GLN A 55 3.36 2.14 -12.22
C GLN A 55 2.70 1.50 -10.98
N VAL A 56 3.45 0.73 -10.18
CA VAL A 56 2.98 0.22 -8.89
C VAL A 56 2.66 1.38 -7.94
N MET A 57 3.55 2.38 -7.87
CA MET A 57 3.36 3.57 -7.04
C MET A 57 2.17 4.41 -7.50
N ASP A 58 1.96 4.54 -8.81
CA ASP A 58 0.81 5.26 -9.38
C ASP A 58 -0.52 4.58 -9.08
N GLU A 59 -0.57 3.24 -9.15
CA GLU A 59 -1.76 2.49 -8.78
C GLU A 59 -2.08 2.65 -7.29
N LEU A 60 -1.07 2.55 -6.42
CA LEU A 60 -1.25 2.77 -4.99
C LEU A 60 -1.75 4.19 -4.66
N ARG A 61 -1.28 5.21 -5.38
CA ARG A 61 -1.76 6.60 -5.19
C ARG A 61 -3.24 6.78 -5.54
N ARG A 62 -3.80 5.92 -6.39
CA ARG A 62 -5.21 5.96 -6.80
C ARG A 62 -6.13 5.20 -5.83
N VAL A 63 -5.57 4.43 -4.89
CA VAL A 63 -6.35 3.69 -3.92
C VAL A 63 -6.99 4.65 -2.93
N GLU A 64 -8.31 4.53 -2.78
CA GLU A 64 -9.09 5.32 -1.83
C GLU A 64 -8.54 5.18 -0.39
N GLY A 65 -8.36 6.31 0.28
CA GLY A 65 -7.80 6.37 1.63
C GLY A 65 -6.27 6.43 1.67
N VAL A 66 -5.56 6.30 0.54
CA VAL A 66 -4.12 6.59 0.46
C VAL A 66 -3.90 8.10 0.37
N VAL A 67 -3.23 8.65 1.38
CA VAL A 67 -2.87 10.07 1.44
C VAL A 67 -1.52 10.32 0.75
N LYS A 68 -0.59 9.37 0.92
CA LYS A 68 0.77 9.45 0.35
C LYS A 68 1.34 8.05 0.21
N VAL A 69 2.07 7.77 -0.87
CA VAL A 69 2.82 6.51 -1.04
C VAL A 69 4.27 6.72 -0.65
#